data_AF-A0A380BW23-F1
#
_entry.id   AF-A0A380BW23-F1
#
_cell.length_a   1.000
_cell.length_b   1.000
_cell.length_c   1.000
_cell.angle_alpha   90.00
_cell.angle_beta   90.00
_cell.angle_gamma   90.00
#
_symmetry.space_group_name_H-M   'P 1'
#
loop_
_entity.id
_entity.type
_entity.pdbx_description
1 polymer ?
#
loop_
_entity_poly.entity_id
_entity_poly.type
_entity_poly.pdbx_seq_one_letter_code
_entity_poly.pdbx_strand_id
1 'polypeptide(L)' 'MLSFRLSLIVPLIPAILISISTILSMFVTEDTAIHEIITFFGSAEISLIISIMIAVIVFGLRKGKNM' A
#
# COMPACT_ATOMS: atom_id res chain seq x y z
N MET A 1 -3.88 -22.61 -5.65
CA MET A 1 -3.95 -22.01 -4.29
C MET A 1 -3.20 -20.68 -4.23
N LEU A 2 -3.88 -19.63 -3.80
CA LEU A 2 -3.20 -18.41 -3.35
C LEU A 2 -2.35 -18.78 -2.13
N SER A 3 -1.05 -18.47 -2.13
CA SER A 3 -0.22 -18.72 -0.95
C SER A 3 -0.78 -17.93 0.23
N PHE A 4 -0.95 -18.57 1.39
CA PHE A 4 -1.43 -17.94 2.63
C PHE A 4 -0.69 -16.63 2.96
N ARG A 5 0.60 -16.55 2.62
CA ARG A 5 1.40 -15.32 2.75
C ARG A 5 0.83 -14.13 1.95
N LEU A 6 0.35 -14.37 0.72
CA LEU A 6 -0.22 -13.31 -0.13
C LEU A 6 -1.58 -12.83 0.39
N SER A 7 -2.40 -13.70 1.00
CA SER A 7 -3.67 -13.28 1.59
C SER A 7 -3.49 -12.41 2.84
N LEU A 8 -2.34 -12.49 3.51
CA LEU A 8 -2.01 -11.63 4.66
C LEU A 8 -1.31 -10.34 4.22
N ILE A 9 -0.39 -10.41 3.25
CA ILE A 9 0.42 -9.25 2.85
C ILE A 9 -0.42 -8.19 2.12
N VAL A 10 -1.31 -8.60 1.21
CA VAL A 10 -2.04 -7.64 0.36
C VAL A 10 -2.97 -6.72 1.17
N PRO A 11 -3.75 -7.21 2.15
CA PRO A 11 -4.52 -6.33 3.04
C PRO A 11 -3.66 -5.45 3.96
N LEU A 12 -2.39 -5.80 4.17
CA LEU A 12 -1.47 -5.07 5.05
C LEU A 12 -0.74 -3.92 4.34
N ILE A 13 -0.77 -3.89 3.00
CA ILE A 13 -0.19 -2.83 2.17
C ILE A 13 -0.52 -1.40 2.64
N PRO A 14 -1.79 -1.02 2.93
CA PRO A 14 -2.10 0.36 3.29
C PRO A 14 -1.47 0.71 4.64
N ALA A 15 -1.51 -0.21 5.62
CA ALA A 15 -0.86 -0.02 6.92
C ALA A 15 0.67 0.14 6.78
N ILE A 16 1.29 -0.63 5.89
CA ILE A 16 2.74 -0.53 5.61
C ILE A 16 3.07 0.83 4.98
N LEU A 17 2.31 1.27 3.98
CA LEU A 17 2.52 2.55 3.30
C LEU A 17 2.40 3.73 4.26
N ILE A 18 1.34 3.76 5.07
CA ILE A 18 1.12 4.79 6.10
C ILE A 18 2.27 4.77 7.11
N SER A 19 2.66 3.59 7.61
CA SER A 19 3.72 3.48 8.63
C SER A 19 5.07 3.97 8.09
N ILE A 20 5.42 3.60 6.86
CA ILE A 20 6.65 4.05 6.20
C ILE A 20 6.62 5.55 5.98
N SER A 21 5.50 6.11 5.50
CA SER A 21 5.35 7.54 5.32
C SER A 21 5.53 8.30 6.64
N THR A 22 4.92 7.83 7.73
CA THR A 22 5.08 8.43 9.05
C THR A 22 6.54 8.43 9.48
N ILE A 23 7.24 7.29 9.35
CA ILE A 23 8.66 7.20 9.71
C ILE A 23 9.49 8.16 8.85
N LEU A 24 9.29 8.18 7.53
CA LEU A 24 10.05 9.04 6.62
C LEU A 24 9.77 10.53 6.86
N SER A 25 8.53 10.90 7.18
CA SER A 25 8.15 12.28 7.46
C SER A 25 8.86 12.83 8.71
N MET A 26 9.24 11.98 9.67
CA MET A 26 10.02 12.40 10.84
C MET A 26 11.46 12.84 10.49
N PHE A 27 11.97 12.45 9.31
CA PHE A 27 13.34 12.76 8.88
C PHE A 27 13.41 13.79 7.74
N VAL A 28 12.27 14.27 7.23
CA VAL A 28 12.19 15.18 6.09
C VAL A 28 11.55 16.50 6.52
N THR A 29 12.07 17.62 6.01
CA THR A 29 11.57 18.97 6.34
C THR A 29 10.23 19.25 5.65
N GLU A 30 9.26 19.79 6.41
CA GLU A 30 7.87 20.03 5.98
C GLU A 30 7.72 20.88 4.71
N ASP A 31 8.62 21.84 4.49
CA ASP A 31 8.57 22.76 3.34
C ASP A 31 9.21 22.22 2.05
N THR A 32 9.44 20.90 1.98
CA THR A 32 10.05 20.29 0.80
C THR A 32 9.03 19.53 -0.02
N ALA A 33 9.16 19.58 -1.35
CA ALA A 33 8.37 18.75 -2.26
C ALA A 33 8.50 17.25 -1.94
N ILE A 34 9.62 16.84 -1.33
CA ILE A 34 9.84 15.47 -0.87
C ILE A 34 8.88 15.10 0.25
N HIS A 35 8.65 16.00 1.23
CA HIS A 35 7.69 15.76 2.29
C HIS A 35 6.27 15.62 1.75
N GLU A 36 5.87 16.48 0.81
CA GLU A 36 4.54 16.45 0.20
C GLU A 36 4.29 15.13 -0.56
N ILE A 37 5.29 14.63 -1.28
CA ILE A 37 5.22 13.33 -1.96
C ILE A 37 5.06 12.20 -0.92
N ILE A 38 5.86 12.22 0.15
CA ILE A 38 5.82 11.20 1.19
C ILE A 38 4.44 11.16 1.86
N THR A 39 3.93 12.30 2.32
CA THR A 39 2.62 12.36 2.98
C THR A 39 1.46 12.08 2.05
N PHE A 40 1.57 12.40 0.76
CA PHE A 40 0.56 12.03 -0.23
C PHE A 40 0.41 10.51 -0.33
N PHE A 41 1.52 9.77 -0.47
CA PHE A 41 1.46 8.31 -0.47
C PHE A 41 1.06 7.73 0.89
N GLY A 42 1.41 8.42 1.98
CA GLY A 42 1.00 8.09 3.34
C GLY A 42 -0.43 8.44 3.72
N SER A 43 -1.17 9.18 2.90
CA SER A 43 -2.58 9.48 3.16
C SER A 43 -3.37 8.16 3.15
N ALA A 44 -4.31 8.04 4.10
CA ALA A 44 -5.13 6.86 4.23
C ALA A 44 -5.91 6.57 2.95
N GLU A 45 -6.44 7.60 2.31
CA GLU A 45 -7.20 7.54 1.07
C GLU A 45 -6.36 6.98 -0.08
N ILE A 46 -5.18 7.55 -0.32
CA ILE A 46 -4.27 7.14 -1.40
C ILE A 46 -3.73 5.73 -1.16
N SER A 47 -3.30 5.44 0.07
CA SER A 47 -2.81 4.12 0.48
C SER A 47 -3.87 3.03 0.27
N LEU A 48 -5.13 3.30 0.60
CA LEU A 48 -6.24 2.35 0.40
C LEU A 48 -6.54 2.14 -1.09
N ILE A 49 -6.54 3.19 -1.91
CA ILE A 49 -6.74 3.08 -3.36
C ILE A 49 -5.64 2.20 -3.99
N ILE A 50 -4.38 2.44 -3.63
CA ILE A 50 -3.24 1.62 -4.09
C ILE A 50 -3.40 0.16 -3.64
N SER A 51 -3.78 -0.06 -2.38
CA SER A 51 -4.03 -1.40 -1.84
C SER A 51 -5.12 -2.12 -2.63
N ILE A 52 -6.24 -1.45 -2.93
CA ILE A 52 -7.34 -2.02 -3.70
C ILE A 52 -6.90 -2.36 -5.13
N MET A 53 -6.16 -1.48 -5.81
CA MET A 53 -5.62 -1.78 -7.14
C MET A 53 -4.75 -3.03 -7.12
N ILE A 54 -3.84 -3.14 -6.14
CA ILE A 54 -2.99 -4.33 -5.98
C ILE A 54 -3.84 -5.57 -5.65
N ALA A 55 -4.84 -5.44 -4.79
CA ALA A 55 -5.74 -6.54 -4.44
C ALA A 55 -6.54 -7.04 -5.65
N VAL A 56 -7.05 -6.15 -6.50
CA VAL A 56 -7.76 -6.51 -7.73
C VAL A 56 -6.80 -7.22 -8.71
N ILE A 57 -5.56 -6.77 -8.83
CA ILE A 57 -4.56 -7.44 -9.69
C ILE A 57 -4.19 -8.82 -9.12
N VAL A 58 -3.88 -8.92 -7.83
CA VAL A 58 -3.38 -10.15 -7.20
C VAL A 58 -4.48 -11.20 -7.02
N PHE A 59 -5.66 -10.78 -6.56
CA PHE A 59 -6.80 -11.68 -6.31
C PHE A 59 -7.72 -11.80 -7.52
N GLY A 60 -7.93 -10.72 -8.27
CA GLY A 60 -8.81 -10.72 -9.45
C GLY A 60 -8.22 -11.46 -10.65
N LEU A 61 -6.94 -11.24 -11.01
CA LEU A 61 -6.31 -11.96 -12.14
C LEU A 61 -6.09 -13.45 -11.86
N ARG A 62 -6.16 -13.88 -10.59
CA ARG A 62 -6.09 -15.29 -10.20
C ARG A 62 -7.46 -15.95 -10.08
N LYS A 63 -8.56 -15.20 -10.24
CA LYS A 63 -9.93 -15.72 -10.24
C LYS A 63 -10.16 -16.48 -11.57
N GLY A 64 -9.85 -17.78 -11.58
CA GLY A 64 -9.99 -18.66 -12.75
C GLY A 64 -8.80 -19.57 -13.03
N LYS A 65 -7.66 -19.39 -12.36
CA LYS A 65 -6.49 -20.28 -12.49
C LYS A 65 -6.53 -21.36 -11.40
N ASN A 66 -7.22 -22.44 -11.76
CA ASN A 66 -7.21 -23.79 -11.19
C ASN A 66 -7.73 -23.92 -9.75
N MET A 67 -9.04 -24.19 -9.68
CA MET A 67 -9.47 -25.44 -9.04
C MET A 67 -8.80 -26.62 -9.74
#